data_AF-A0A821NLS6-F1
#
_entry.id   AF-A0A821NLS6-F1
#
_cell.length_a   1.000
_cell.length_b   1.000
_cell.length_c   1.000
_cell.angle_alpha   90.00
_cell.angle_beta   90.00
_cell.angle_gamma   90.00
#
_symmetry.space_group_name_H-M   'P 1'
#
loop_
_entity.id
_entity.type
_entity.pdbx_description
1 polymer ?
#
loop_
_entity_poly.entity_id
_entity_poly.type
_entity_poly.pdbx_seq_one_letter_code
_entity_poly.pdbx_strand_id
1 'polypeptide(L)'
;ASWRLNEGGEIASGEHCFISDHEIVKKKFCLEYDGRWNPIGEWQWDNKTQQIRSNKEHLCMETNGRNLKLAKCDEDNKSQKWIWRETYY
;
A
#
# COMPACT_ATOMS: atom_id res chain seq x y z
N ALA A 1 -11.17 7.61 6.54
CA ALA A 1 -11.12 6.42 5.68
C ALA A 1 -10.18 5.41 6.34
N SER A 2 -10.60 4.14 6.44
CA SER A 2 -9.80 3.05 6.99
C SER A 2 -9.22 2.21 5.86
N TRP A 3 -7.96 1.81 6.01
CA TRP A 3 -7.24 0.99 5.04
C TRP A 3 -6.75 -0.27 5.74
N ARG A 4 -6.70 -1.39 5.04
CA ARG A 4 -6.20 -2.68 5.54
C ARG A 4 -5.15 -3.24 4.59
N LEU A 5 -4.14 -3.89 5.15
CA LEU A 5 -3.21 -4.76 4.44
C LEU A 5 -3.48 -6.20 4.87
N ASN A 6 -3.73 -7.10 3.94
CA ASN A 6 -3.95 -8.53 4.26
C ASN A 6 -2.68 -9.37 4.02
N GLU A 7 -2.73 -10.65 4.42
CA GLU A 7 -1.62 -11.61 4.24
C GLU A 7 -1.27 -11.86 2.76
N GLY A 8 -2.22 -11.61 1.85
CA GLY A 8 -2.00 -11.67 0.41
C GLY A 8 -1.19 -10.49 -0.15
N GLY A 9 -0.84 -9.49 0.66
CA GLY A 9 -0.09 -8.32 0.23
C GLY A 9 -0.96 -7.26 -0.46
N GLU A 10 -2.25 -7.19 -0.11
CA GLU A 10 -3.22 -6.30 -0.73
C GLU A 10 -3.56 -5.14 0.21
N ILE A 11 -3.34 -3.90 -0.24
CA ILE A 11 -3.83 -2.73 0.47
C ILE A 11 -5.21 -2.36 -0.09
N ALA A 12 -6.23 -2.30 0.75
CA ALA A 12 -7.60 -2.03 0.35
C ALA A 12 -8.35 -1.08 1.29
N SER A 13 -9.39 -0.44 0.76
CA SER A 13 -10.42 0.29 1.51
C SER A 13 -11.76 0.08 0.85
N GLY A 14 -12.67 -0.55 1.59
CA GLY A 14 -13.95 -1.00 1.04
C GLY A 14 -13.71 -1.97 -0.13
N GLU A 15 -14.24 -1.61 -1.29
CA GLU A 15 -14.15 -2.34 -2.56
C GLU A 15 -12.98 -1.93 -3.47
N HIS A 16 -12.14 -1.00 -3.00
CA HIS A 16 -11.01 -0.48 -3.77
C HIS A 16 -9.68 -1.00 -3.25
N CYS A 17 -8.80 -1.32 -4.20
CA CYS A 17 -7.45 -1.80 -3.99
C CYS A 17 -6.45 -0.74 -4.45
N PHE A 18 -5.34 -0.66 -3.73
CA PHE A 18 -4.22 0.20 -4.08
C PHE A 18 -3.21 -0.60 -4.86
N ILE A 19 -2.73 -0.01 -5.95
CA ILE A 19 -1.69 -0.62 -6.77
C ILE A 19 -0.56 0.36 -7.05
N SER A 20 0.62 -0.18 -7.30
CA SER A 20 1.82 0.52 -7.70
C SER A 20 1.88 0.62 -9.21
N ASP A 21 2.24 1.82 -9.67
CA ASP A 21 2.52 2.09 -11.08
C ASP A 21 3.67 3.09 -11.14
N HIS A 22 4.88 2.58 -11.40
CA HIS A 22 6.11 3.37 -11.31
C HIS A 22 6.23 4.08 -9.94
N GLU A 23 6.28 5.41 -9.93
CA GLU A 23 6.46 6.22 -8.71
C GLU A 23 5.13 6.66 -8.06
N ILE A 24 3.99 6.15 -8.52
CA ILE A 24 2.68 6.55 -8.02
C ILE A 24 1.89 5.38 -7.44
N VAL A 25 1.05 5.70 -6.45
CA VAL A 25 0.07 4.76 -5.88
C VAL A 25 -1.29 5.08 -6.50
N LYS A 26 -1.83 4.15 -7.29
CA LYS A 26 -3.15 4.26 -7.91
C LYS A 26 -4.19 3.52 -7.09
N LYS A 27 -5.44 3.96 -7.21
CA LYS A 27 -6.62 3.30 -6.65
C LYS A 27 -7.43 2.69 -7.80
N LYS A 28 -7.79 1.42 -7.69
CA LYS A 28 -8.71 0.72 -8.63
C LYS A 28 -9.79 -0.04 -7.86
N PHE A 29 -10.86 -0.46 -8.53
CA PHE A 29 -11.73 -1.49 -7.96
C PHE A 29 -10.95 -2.81 -7.81
N CYS A 30 -11.18 -3.52 -6.70
CA CYS A 30 -10.58 -4.83 -6.49
C CYS A 30 -11.23 -5.91 -7.38
N LEU A 31 -12.47 -5.70 -7.81
CA LEU A 31 -13.23 -6.62 -8.65
C LEU A 31 -13.02 -6.31 -10.14
N GLU A 32 -12.88 -7.35 -10.95
CA GLU A 32 -13.04 -7.28 -12.40
C GLU A 32 -14.52 -7.05 -12.76
N TYR A 33 -14.78 -6.70 -14.03
CA TYR A 33 -16.14 -6.49 -14.54
C TYR A 33 -17.06 -7.71 -14.39
N ASP A 34 -16.49 -8.93 -14.36
CA ASP A 34 -17.23 -10.17 -14.16
C ASP A 34 -17.38 -10.57 -12.67
N GLY A 35 -16.98 -9.69 -11.74
CA GLY A 35 -17.11 -9.90 -10.31
C GLY A 35 -16.02 -10.78 -9.70
N ARG A 36 -14.98 -11.15 -10.44
CA ARG A 36 -13.82 -11.86 -9.85
C ARG A 36 -12.92 -10.89 -9.09
N TRP A 37 -12.50 -11.32 -7.91
CA TRP A 37 -11.51 -10.60 -7.09
C TRP A 37 -10.14 -10.65 -7.79
N ASN A 38 -9.62 -9.50 -8.20
CA ASN A 38 -8.30 -9.33 -8.85
C ASN A 38 -7.43 -8.26 -8.14
N PRO A 39 -7.12 -8.49 -6.87
CA PRO A 39 -6.13 -7.70 -6.15
C PRO A 39 -4.72 -8.11 -6.59
N ILE A 40 -3.78 -7.17 -6.56
CA ILE A 40 -2.38 -7.46 -6.82
C ILE A 40 -1.69 -7.51 -5.46
N GLY A 41 -1.28 -8.71 -5.05
CA GLY A 41 -0.55 -8.97 -3.81
C GLY A 41 0.89 -8.46 -3.85
N GLU A 42 1.08 -7.17 -4.11
CA GLU A 42 2.41 -6.58 -4.32
C GLU A 42 2.95 -5.83 -3.10
N TRP A 43 2.12 -5.57 -2.09
CA TRP A 43 2.52 -4.80 -0.92
C TRP A 43 3.07 -5.69 0.17
N GLN A 44 4.23 -5.32 0.70
CA GLN A 44 4.84 -6.00 1.83
C GLN A 44 5.07 -5.02 2.97
N TRP A 45 4.62 -5.40 4.16
CA TRP A 45 4.95 -4.70 5.39
C TRP A 45 6.23 -5.27 6.00
N ASP A 46 7.18 -4.39 6.29
CA ASP A 46 8.36 -4.73 7.09
C ASP A 46 8.22 -4.11 8.49
N ASN A 47 8.03 -4.97 9.49
CA ASN A 47 7.87 -4.56 10.86
C ASN A 47 9.15 -3.97 11.48
N LYS A 48 10.35 -4.31 10.98
CA LYS A 48 11.62 -3.81 11.52
C LYS A 48 11.87 -2.37 11.09
N THR A 49 11.72 -2.10 9.79
CA THR A 49 11.95 -0.77 9.21
C THR A 49 10.72 0.13 9.28
N GLN A 50 9.56 -0.46 9.58
CA GLN A 50 8.25 0.16 9.55
C GLN A 50 7.87 0.70 8.16
N GLN A 51 8.32 0.02 7.10
CA GLN A 51 8.08 0.44 5.72
C GLN A 51 7.07 -0.46 5.02
N ILE A 52 6.31 0.14 4.09
CA ILE A 52 5.48 -0.57 3.13
C ILE A 52 6.19 -0.54 1.79
N ARG A 53 6.52 -1.72 1.25
CA ARG A 53 7.24 -1.87 -0.01
C ARG A 53 6.32 -2.40 -1.11
N SER A 54 6.44 -1.88 -2.32
CA SER A 54 5.94 -2.54 -3.52
C SER A 54 6.99 -3.54 -4.01
N ASN A 55 6.61 -4.81 -4.06
CA ASN A 55 7.42 -5.89 -4.64
C ASN A 55 7.53 -5.77 -6.17
N LYS A 56 6.53 -5.16 -6.81
CA LYS A 56 6.51 -4.93 -8.26
C LYS A 56 7.51 -3.86 -8.69
N GLU A 57 7.51 -2.71 -8.00
CA GLU A 57 8.35 -1.55 -8.38
C GLU A 57 9.69 -1.53 -7.62
N HIS A 58 9.83 -2.35 -6.57
CA HIS A 58 10.95 -2.34 -5.63
C HIS A 58 11.16 -0.99 -4.91
N LEU A 59 10.08 -0.22 -4.74
CA LEU A 59 10.05 1.09 -4.08
C LEU A 59 9.25 1.04 -2.77
N CYS A 60 9.47 2.04 -1.90
CA CYS A 60 8.75 2.20 -0.65
C CYS A 60 7.69 3.29 -0.73
N MET A 61 6.57 3.08 -0.05
CA MET A 61 5.50 4.05 0.07
C MET A 61 5.97 5.24 0.91
N GLU A 62 5.87 6.43 0.31
CA GLU A 62 6.25 7.70 0.91
C GLU A 62 5.07 8.67 0.88
N THR A 63 4.92 9.46 1.94
CA THR A 63 4.00 10.61 1.93
C THR A 63 4.74 11.95 1.95
N ASN A 64 4.19 12.94 1.27
CA ASN A 64 4.58 14.34 1.46
C ASN A 64 3.58 15.12 2.34
N GLY A 65 2.73 14.41 3.09
CA GLY A 65 1.67 14.96 3.93
C GLY A 65 0.36 15.27 3.20
N ARG A 66 0.36 15.32 1.86
CA ARG A 66 -0.86 15.51 1.05
C ARG A 66 -1.16 14.30 0.17
N ASN A 67 -0.13 13.70 -0.42
CA ASN A 67 -0.24 12.61 -1.37
C ASN A 67 0.61 11.42 -0.94
N LEU A 68 0.25 10.25 -1.46
CA LEU A 68 1.06 9.04 -1.43
C LEU A 68 1.80 8.91 -2.76
N LYS A 69 3.07 8.51 -2.69
CA LYS A 69 3.91 8.18 -3.84
C LYS A 69 4.83 7.02 -3.49
N LEU A 70 5.60 6.57 -4.47
CA LEU A 70 6.65 5.59 -4.30
C LEU A 70 8.00 6.25 -4.53
N ALA A 71 8.97 5.90 -3.70
CA ALA A 71 10.33 6.41 -3.78
C ALA A 71 11.32 5.31 -3.40
N LYS A 72 12.60 5.55 -3.66
CA LYS A 72 13.66 4.64 -3.21
C LYS A 72 13.54 4.44 -1.69
N CYS A 73 13.59 3.19 -1.25
CA CYS A 73 13.52 2.86 0.17
C CYS A 73 14.71 3.47 0.92
N ASP A 74 14.41 4.19 1.99
CA ASP A 74 15.37 4.82 2.89
C ASP A 74 14.89 4.66 4.33
N GLU A 75 15.62 3.85 5.11
CA GLU A 75 15.27 3.50 6.49
C GLU A 75 15.35 4.70 7.45
N ASP A 76 16.07 5.76 7.09
CA ASP A 76 16.17 6.99 7.88
C ASP A 76 15.05 7.98 7.54
N ASN A 77 14.40 7.80 6.39
CA ASN A 77 13.35 8.68 5.92
C ASN A 77 12.03 8.44 6.68
N LYS A 78 11.71 9.37 7.59
CA LYS A 78 10.49 9.34 8.41
C LYS A 78 9.21 9.35 7.58
N SER A 79 9.22 9.92 6.39
CA SER A 79 8.06 9.97 5.50
C SER A 79 7.72 8.61 4.85
N GLN A 80 8.60 7.61 5.03
CA GLN A 80 8.40 6.23 4.59
C GLN A 80 8.03 5.29 5.74
N LYS A 81 7.89 5.80 6.97
CA LYS A 81 7.55 5.01 8.16
C LYS A 81 6.07 5.06 8.45
N TRP A 82 5.45 3.90 8.57
CA TRP A 82 4.02 3.73 8.78
C TRP A 82 3.73 3.11 10.13
N ILE A 83 2.56 3.40 10.70
CA ILE A 83 2.10 2.80 11.94
C ILE A 83 0.69 2.28 11.70
N TRP A 84 0.48 1.00 11.93
CA TRP A 84 -0.84 0.39 11.89
C TRP A 84 -1.62 0.78 13.15
N ARG A 85 -2.84 1.26 12.95
CA ARG A 85 -3.78 1.50 14.04
C ARG A 85 -4.91 0.52 13.93
N GLU A 86 -5.08 -0.30 14.97
CA GLU A 86 -6.28 -1.11 15.10
C GLU A 86 -7.48 -0.18 15.26
N THR A 87 -8.54 -0.46 14.51
CA THR A 87 -9.80 0.28 14.61
C THR A 87 -10.82 -0.69 15.17
N TYR A 88 -11.23 -0.48 16.42
CA TYR A 88 -12.30 -1.22 17.07
C TYR A 88 -13.62 -0.54 16.69
N TYR A 89 -14.57 -1.30 16.16
CA TYR A 89 -15.95 -0.87 15.92
C TYR A 89 -16.86 -1.46 16.99
#